data_AF-A0A0G0XLE1-F1
#
_entry.id   AF-A0A0G0XLE1-F1
#
_cell.length_a   1.000
_cell.length_b   1.000
_cell.length_c   1.000
_cell.angle_alpha   90.00
_cell.angle_beta   90.00
_cell.angle_gamma   90.00
#
_symmetry.space_group_name_H-M   'P 1'
#
loop_
_entity.id
_entity.type
_entity.pdbx_description
1 polymer ?
#
loop_
_entity_poly.entity_id
_entity_poly.type
_entity_poly.pdbx_seq_one_letter_code
_entity_poly.pdbx_strand_id
1 'polypeptide(L)'
;MNGESNQFKKWFWVGMAMGFFNLAAGLVYGIVLALEKEHRQEGLIIIGWTIAWTLIGFFLIGPWLVKSGYMPRFQMINREEMMGGGMMGY
;
A
#
# COMPACT_ATOMS: atom_id res chain seq x y z
N MET A 1 -21.06 28.96 -17.24
CA MET A 1 -20.36 27.66 -17.30
C MET A 1 -19.64 27.44 -15.97
N ASN A 2 -20.28 26.89 -14.94
CA ASN A 2 -19.70 26.75 -13.58
C ASN A 2 -19.85 25.33 -12.98
N GLY A 3 -20.21 24.33 -13.79
CA GLY A 3 -20.53 22.97 -13.32
C GLY A 3 -19.41 21.93 -13.46
N GLU A 4 -18.56 22.04 -14.48
CA GLU A 4 -17.58 20.99 -14.82
C GLU A 4 -16.38 20.92 -13.87
N SER A 5 -15.89 22.07 -13.38
CA SER A 5 -14.72 22.10 -12.48
C SER A 5 -14.95 21.38 -11.14
N ASN A 6 -16.19 21.38 -10.65
CA ASN A 6 -16.54 20.70 -9.39
C ASN A 6 -16.61 19.18 -9.53
N GLN A 7 -16.92 18.66 -10.71
CA GLN A 7 -16.95 17.21 -10.92
C GLN A 7 -15.53 16.66 -10.93
N PHE A 8 -14.62 17.28 -11.69
CA PHE A 8 -13.22 16.85 -11.74
C PHE A 8 -12.53 16.88 -10.37
N LYS A 9 -12.78 17.92 -9.57
CA LYS A 9 -12.22 18.01 -8.22
C LYS A 9 -12.73 16.89 -7.30
N LYS A 10 -13.97 16.43 -7.48
CA LYS A 10 -14.50 15.24 -6.79
C LYS A 10 -13.82 13.96 -7.28
N TRP A 11 -13.64 13.81 -8.59
CA TRP A 11 -12.97 12.63 -9.18
C TRP A 11 -11.49 12.51 -8.77
N PHE A 12 -10.79 13.63 -8.59
CA PHE A 12 -9.44 13.65 -7.99
C PHE A 12 -9.43 13.06 -6.57
N TRP A 13 -10.37 13.49 -5.72
CA TRP A 13 -10.53 12.97 -4.37
C TRP A 13 -10.92 11.49 -4.35
N VAL A 14 -11.75 11.04 -5.31
CA VAL A 14 -12.06 9.63 -5.50
C VAL A 14 -10.80 8.84 -5.85
N GLY A 15 -9.93 9.35 -6.73
CA GLY A 15 -8.64 8.74 -7.05
C GLY A 15 -7.72 8.60 -5.85
N MET A 16 -7.62 9.64 -5.01
CA MET A 16 -6.89 9.61 -3.74
C MET A 16 -7.45 8.56 -2.77
N ALA A 17 -8.78 8.51 -2.61
CA ALA A 17 -9.44 7.53 -1.76
C ALA A 17 -9.22 6.09 -2.28
N MET A 18 -9.31 5.87 -3.59
CA MET A 18 -9.06 4.57 -4.20
C MET A 18 -7.62 4.09 -3.99
N GLY A 19 -6.63 4.98 -4.13
CA GLY A 19 -5.22 4.65 -3.85
C GLY A 19 -4.93 4.37 -2.37
N PHE A 20 -5.75 4.88 -1.45
CA PHE A 20 -5.67 4.56 -0.03
C PHE A 20 -6.18 3.14 0.27
N PHE A 21 -7.31 2.74 -0.32
CA PHE A 21 -7.93 1.43 -0.06
C PHE A 21 -7.31 0.29 -0.88
N ASN A 22 -6.90 0.57 -2.11
CA ASN A 22 -6.36 -0.43 -3.01
C ASN A 22 -5.24 0.15 -3.88
N LEU A 23 -4.04 -0.33 -3.62
CA LEU A 23 -2.82 0.12 -4.29
C LEU A 23 -2.89 -0.02 -5.81
N ALA A 24 -3.42 -1.15 -6.29
CA ALA A 24 -3.51 -1.43 -7.72
C ALA A 24 -4.53 -0.49 -8.38
N ALA A 25 -5.67 -0.25 -7.74
CA ALA A 25 -6.68 0.67 -8.25
C ALA A 25 -6.17 2.12 -8.27
N GLY A 26 -5.46 2.57 -7.23
CA GLY A 26 -4.84 3.90 -7.17
C GLY A 26 -3.78 4.14 -8.25
N LEU A 27 -2.92 3.15 -8.49
CA LEU A 27 -1.92 3.22 -9.55
C LEU A 27 -2.56 3.24 -10.93
N VAL A 28 -3.51 2.35 -11.21
CA VAL A 28 -4.21 2.33 -12.51
C VAL A 28 -4.93 3.65 -12.75
N TYR A 29 -5.66 4.16 -11.75
CA TYR A 29 -6.39 5.43 -11.88
C TYR A 29 -5.46 6.62 -12.05
N GLY A 30 -4.38 6.68 -11.27
CA GLY A 30 -3.35 7.72 -11.38
C GLY A 30 -2.64 7.71 -12.74
N ILE A 31 -2.34 6.53 -13.30
CA ILE A 31 -1.74 6.38 -14.63
C ILE A 31 -2.71 6.83 -15.72
N VAL A 32 -3.99 6.46 -15.63
CA VAL A 32 -5.03 6.90 -16.58
C VAL A 32 -5.13 8.43 -16.59
N LEU A 33 -5.19 9.08 -15.42
CA LEU A 33 -5.19 10.54 -15.33
C LEU A 33 -3.88 11.16 -15.83
N ALA A 34 -2.74 10.51 -15.60
CA ALA A 34 -1.44 11.02 -16.03
C ALA A 34 -1.26 11.00 -17.56
N LEU A 35 -2.04 10.18 -18.28
CA LEU A 35 -2.06 10.14 -19.74
C LEU A 35 -2.91 11.25 -20.36
N GLU A 36 -3.85 11.83 -19.61
CA GLU A 36 -4.59 13.00 -20.06
C GLU A 36 -3.74 14.27 -19.92
N LYS A 37 -3.46 14.94 -21.05
CA LYS A 37 -2.60 16.13 -21.08
C LYS A 37 -3.11 17.27 -20.20
N GLU A 38 -4.43 17.38 -20.03
CA GLU A 38 -5.09 18.42 -19.25
C GLU A 38 -4.96 18.19 -17.73
N HIS A 39 -4.86 16.92 -17.31
CA HIS A 39 -4.88 16.52 -15.89
C HIS A 39 -3.61 15.77 -15.43
N ARG A 40 -2.54 15.84 -16.21
CA ARG A 40 -1.29 15.12 -15.97
C ARG A 40 -0.67 15.40 -14.60
N GLN A 41 -0.77 16.63 -14.11
CA GLN A 41 -0.25 17.01 -12.79
C GLN A 41 -1.04 16.33 -11.65
N GLU A 42 -2.35 16.23 -11.79
CA GLU A 42 -3.24 15.59 -10.81
C GLU A 42 -2.99 14.08 -10.77
N GLY A 43 -2.81 13.43 -11.93
CA GLY A 43 -2.42 12.03 -12.03
C GLY A 43 -1.09 11.72 -11.33
N LEU A 44 -0.08 12.57 -11.53
CA LEU A 44 1.22 12.42 -10.86
C LEU A 44 1.11 12.58 -9.34
N ILE A 45 0.24 13.48 -8.85
CA ILE A 45 -0.02 13.62 -7.41
C ILE A 45 -0.65 12.35 -6.84
N ILE A 46 -1.65 11.76 -7.53
CA ILE A 46 -2.29 10.52 -7.09
C ILE A 46 -1.28 9.36 -7.07
N ILE A 47 -0.43 9.25 -8.09
CA ILE A 47 0.64 8.24 -8.13
C ILE A 47 1.61 8.44 -6.97
N GLY A 48 2.10 9.67 -6.76
CA GLY A 48 3.01 9.99 -5.67
C GLY A 48 2.41 9.70 -4.30
N TRP A 49 1.14 10.06 -4.09
CA TRP A 49 0.38 9.75 -2.89
C TRP A 49 0.26 8.25 -2.64
N THR A 50 -0.09 7.49 -3.68
CA THR A 50 -0.25 6.03 -3.61
C THR A 50 1.07 5.36 -3.23
N ILE A 51 2.19 5.79 -3.84
CA ILE A 51 3.53 5.28 -3.51
C ILE A 51 3.91 5.63 -2.07
N ALA A 52 3.73 6.88 -1.65
CA ALA A 52 4.02 7.30 -0.28
C ALA A 52 3.21 6.50 0.74
N TRP A 53 1.91 6.28 0.46
CA TRP A 53 1.04 5.47 1.32
C TRP A 53 1.48 4.01 1.38
N THR A 54 1.93 3.44 0.26
CA THR A 54 2.52 2.08 0.21
C THR A 54 3.71 1.97 1.17
N LEU A 55 4.63 2.94 1.10
CA LEU A 55 5.85 2.94 1.90
C LEU A 55 5.51 3.07 3.39
N ILE A 56 4.56 3.94 3.74
CA ILE A 56 4.07 4.08 5.11
C ILE A 56 3.44 2.76 5.59
N GLY A 57 2.59 2.14 4.77
CA GLY A 57 1.97 0.85 5.09
C GLY A 57 3.00 -0.25 5.32
N PHE A 58 4.00 -0.33 4.45
CA PHE A 58 5.01 -1.37 4.52
C PHE A 58 6.00 -1.17 5.68
N PHE A 59 6.50 0.05 5.91
CA PHE A 59 7.56 0.31 6.89
C PHE A 59 7.06 0.70 8.28
N LEU A 60 5.88 1.32 8.40
CA LEU A 60 5.31 1.72 9.69
C LEU A 60 4.23 0.73 10.14
N ILE A 61 3.23 0.49 9.31
CA ILE A 61 2.05 -0.32 9.69
C ILE A 61 2.42 -1.81 9.76
N GLY A 62 3.22 -2.32 8.81
CA GLY A 62 3.67 -3.72 8.78
C GLY A 62 4.40 -4.15 10.06
N PRO A 63 5.52 -3.50 10.44
CA PRO A 63 6.24 -3.82 11.68
C PRO A 63 5.38 -3.61 12.93
N TRP A 64 4.49 -2.62 12.93
CA TRP A 64 3.57 -2.38 14.04
C TRP A 64 2.56 -3.53 14.20
N LEU A 65 1.98 -4.04 13.10
CA LEU A 65 1.09 -5.21 13.10
C LEU A 65 1.80 -6.48 13.61
N VAL A 66 3.05 -6.69 13.20
CA VAL A 66 3.89 -7.81 13.67
C VAL A 66 4.22 -7.67 15.15
N LYS A 67 4.52 -6.46 15.64
CA LYS A 67 4.74 -6.20 17.07
C LYS A 67 3.45 -6.37 17.90
N SER A 68 2.31 -6.04 17.33
CA SER A 68 1.01 -6.12 17.98
C SER A 68 0.44 -7.55 18.02
N GLY A 69 1.13 -8.52 17.42
CA GLY A 69 0.72 -9.93 17.44
C GLY A 69 -0.42 -10.30 16.48
N TYR A 70 -0.88 -9.35 15.65
CA TYR A 70 -1.91 -9.61 14.63
C TYR A 70 -1.37 -10.37 13.41
N MET A 71 -0.05 -10.34 13.18
CA MET A 71 0.61 -11.14 12.15
C MET A 71 1.65 -12.08 12.77
N PRO A 72 1.68 -13.36 12.37
CA PRO A 72 2.71 -14.28 12.80
C PRO A 72 4.08 -13.77 12.32
N ARG A 73 5.03 -13.73 13.25
CA ARG A 73 6.42 -13.47 12.91
C ARG A 73 6.89 -14.68 12.10
N PHE A 74 7.20 -14.50 10.82
CA PHE A 74 7.86 -15.53 10.02
C PHE A 74 9.29 -15.70 10.52
N GLN A 75 9.46 -16.30 11.70
CA GLN A 75 10.71 -16.89 12.11
C GLN A 75 10.89 -18.11 11.22
N MET A 76 11.91 -18.09 10.37
CA MET A 76 12.42 -19.31 9.77
C MET A 76 12.92 -20.15 10.94
N ILE A 77 12.08 -21.09 11.41
CA ILE A 77 12.55 -22.09 12.37
C ILE A 77 13.62 -22.87 11.62
N ASN A 78 14.86 -22.73 12.08
CA ASN A 78 15.97 -23.45 11.51
C ASN A 78 15.73 -24.93 11.82
N ARG A 79 15.46 -25.74 10.78
CA ARG A 79 15.11 -27.17 10.90
C ARG A 79 16.16 -27.97 11.70
N GLU A 80 17.37 -27.45 11.81
CA GLU A 80 18.48 -28.00 12.59
C GLU A 80 18.16 -28.12 14.10
N GLU A 81 17.37 -27.21 14.68
CA GLU A 81 16.97 -27.28 16.10
C GLU A 81 15.95 -28.40 16.38
N MET A 82 15.15 -28.79 15.37
CA MET A 82 14.17 -29.87 15.52
C MET A 82 14.80 -31.27 15.45
N MET A 83 16.01 -31.41 14.90
CA MET A 83 16.68 -32.71 14.76
C MET A 83 17.81 -32.92 15.77
N GLY A 84 18.25 -31.87 16.49
CA GLY A 84 19.28 -31.96 17.54
C GLY A 84 18.76 -32.23 18.96
N GLY A 85 17.46 -32.04 19.22
CA GLY A 85 16.88 -32.12 20.58
C GLY A 85 16.37 -33.51 21.01
N GLY A 86 16.46 -34.52 20.15
CA GLY A 86 15.85 -35.85 20.40
C GLY A 86 16.71 -36.87 21.15
N MET A 87 17.95 -36.55 21.50
CA MET A 87 18.87 -37.50 22.15
C MET A 87 19.60 -36.89 23.34
N MET A 88 18.89 -36.42 24.37
CA MET A 88 19.41 -36.38 25.74
C MET A 88 18.25 -36.22 26.74
N GLY A 89 17.76 -37.35 27.24
CA GLY A 89 16.81 -37.43 28.34
C GLY A 89 16.73 -38.88 28.82
N TYR A 90 17.51 -39.16 29.87
CA TYR A 90 17.71 -40.41 30.62
C TYR A 90 16.58 -41.44 30.58
#